data_AF-G3AMV4-F1
#
_entry.id   AF-G3AMV4-F1
#
_cell.length_a   1.000
_cell.length_b   1.000
_cell.length_c   1.000
_cell.angle_alpha   90.00
_cell.angle_beta   90.00
_cell.angle_gamma   90.00
#
_symmetry.space_group_name_H-M   'P 1'
#
loop_
_entity.id
_entity.type
_entity.pdbx_description
1 polymer ?
#
loop_
_entity_poly.entity_id
_entity_poly.type
_entity_poly.pdbx_seq_one_letter_code
_entity_poly.pdbx_strand_id
1 'polypeptide(L)'
;MKEQKISRSHLYDDSQSEYESETESLGYSAPNLDFEFIEVDTSEPQEVEENESKVEKQEEEEFEFPLFSMGGGGGGGSSTDGKAADEPKQPMKVSLKEAEEEVINQERPESYYIAKYTPDQSRQFEVCALDAKSIIEPVYPSDDPRPWKCIDLNKYNAQIELVKNKEKRKSRPGKKKRETKIACRERRIERVQLAKKLQVEQKKL
;
A
#
# COMPACT_ATOMS: atom_id res chain seq x y z
N MET A 1 -24.08 -41.99 -34.80
CA MET A 1 -23.03 -40.95 -34.93
C MET A 1 -21.70 -41.67 -34.98
N LYS A 2 -20.85 -41.39 -35.98
CA LYS A 2 -19.54 -42.06 -36.11
C LYS A 2 -18.53 -41.28 -35.26
N GLU A 3 -17.87 -41.95 -34.32
CA GLU A 3 -16.81 -41.34 -33.50
C GLU A 3 -15.52 -41.26 -34.33
N GLN A 4 -15.05 -40.03 -34.58
CA GLN A 4 -13.74 -39.80 -35.18
C GLN A 4 -12.67 -39.86 -34.08
N LYS A 5 -11.68 -40.75 -34.26
CA LYS A 5 -10.48 -40.79 -33.42
C LYS A 5 -9.47 -39.79 -33.96
N ILE A 6 -9.28 -38.70 -33.24
CA ILE A 6 -8.28 -37.67 -33.56
C ILE A 6 -6.98 -38.03 -32.86
N SER A 7 -5.89 -38.20 -33.62
CA SER A 7 -4.54 -38.38 -33.09
C SER A 7 -3.81 -37.04 -32.98
N ARG A 8 -2.79 -36.95 -32.12
CA ARG A 8 -1.98 -35.74 -31.92
C ARG A 8 -1.31 -35.23 -33.21
N SER A 9 -1.09 -36.11 -34.19
CA SER A 9 -0.58 -35.72 -35.51
C SER A 9 -1.55 -34.84 -36.31
N HIS A 10 -2.86 -35.02 -36.15
CA HIS A 10 -3.88 -34.18 -36.80
C HIS A 10 -3.91 -32.73 -36.31
N LEU A 11 -3.22 -32.39 -35.21
CA LEU A 11 -3.14 -31.02 -34.71
C LEU A 11 -2.02 -30.18 -35.35
N TYR A 12 -1.07 -30.82 -36.03
CA TYR A 12 0.17 -30.17 -36.45
C TYR A 12 0.46 -30.26 -37.96
N ASP A 13 -0.36 -30.99 -38.74
CA ASP A 13 -0.18 -31.10 -40.20
C ASP A 13 -0.71 -29.87 -40.97
N ASP A 14 -1.59 -29.06 -40.37
CA ASP A 14 -2.24 -27.92 -41.05
C ASP A 14 -1.66 -26.54 -40.68
N SER A 15 -0.47 -26.46 -40.07
CA SER A 15 0.17 -25.18 -39.77
C SER A 15 1.29 -24.84 -40.76
N GLN A 16 0.93 -24.60 -42.02
CA GLN A 16 1.55 -23.49 -42.76
C GLN A 16 0.92 -22.16 -42.31
N SER A 17 1.03 -21.85 -41.02
CA SER A 17 0.85 -20.47 -40.56
C SER A 17 2.24 -19.90 -40.37
N GLU A 18 2.79 -19.33 -41.44
CA GLU A 18 3.86 -18.36 -41.33
C GLU A 18 3.38 -17.26 -40.38
N TYR A 19 3.89 -17.26 -39.15
CA TYR A 19 3.86 -16.07 -38.33
C TYR A 19 4.93 -15.15 -38.89
N GLU A 20 4.55 -14.28 -39.83
CA GLU A 20 5.30 -13.05 -40.05
C GLU A 20 5.20 -12.23 -38.77
N SER A 21 6.26 -12.27 -37.97
CA SER A 21 6.40 -11.41 -36.81
C SER A 21 6.62 -9.99 -37.33
N GLU A 22 5.58 -9.17 -37.40
CA GLU A 22 5.65 -7.73 -37.67
C GLU A 22 6.33 -6.95 -36.51
N THR A 23 7.41 -7.47 -35.95
CA THR A 23 8.16 -6.84 -34.84
C THR A 23 9.57 -6.43 -35.24
N GLU A 24 9.90 -6.43 -36.53
CA GLU A 24 11.25 -6.12 -37.02
C GLU A 24 11.43 -4.68 -37.55
N SER A 25 10.55 -3.72 -37.25
CA SER A 25 10.71 -2.35 -37.81
C SER A 25 10.42 -1.15 -36.91
N LEU A 26 10.52 -1.26 -35.58
CA LEU A 26 10.72 -0.10 -34.72
C LEU A 26 11.90 -0.33 -33.79
N GLY A 27 13.08 -0.03 -34.33
CA GLY A 27 14.36 -0.08 -33.63
C GLY A 27 14.36 0.84 -32.41
N TYR A 28 14.26 0.25 -31.23
CA TYR A 28 14.61 0.94 -29.99
C TYR A 28 16.13 0.96 -29.86
N SER A 29 16.72 2.14 -30.11
CA SER A 29 18.13 2.42 -29.85
C SER A 29 18.22 3.29 -28.60
N ALA A 30 18.55 2.69 -27.46
CA ALA A 30 18.84 3.47 -26.26
C ALA A 30 20.13 4.29 -26.47
N PRO A 31 20.20 5.55 -25.99
CA PRO A 31 21.45 6.29 -25.99
C PRO A 31 22.48 5.62 -25.07
N ASN A 32 23.75 5.61 -25.49
CA ASN A 32 24.86 5.17 -24.65
C ASN A 32 25.02 6.18 -23.51
N LEU A 33 24.57 5.80 -22.31
CA LEU A 33 24.74 6.59 -21.10
C LEU A 33 26.01 6.10 -20.38
N ASP A 34 27.03 6.96 -20.35
CA ASP A 34 28.21 6.76 -19.50
C ASP A 34 27.86 7.27 -18.10
N PHE A 35 27.72 6.34 -17.14
CA PHE A 35 27.46 6.68 -15.74
C PHE A 35 28.78 6.85 -15.00
N GLU A 36 29.02 8.05 -14.48
CA GLU A 36 30.13 8.34 -13.57
C GLU A 36 29.64 8.13 -12.13
N PHE A 37 30.21 7.14 -11.44
CA PHE A 37 29.88 6.85 -10.05
C PHE A 37 30.67 7.81 -9.14
N ILE A 38 29.96 8.74 -8.52
CA ILE A 38 30.52 9.59 -7.46
C ILE A 38 30.28 8.86 -6.14
N GLU A 39 31.34 8.24 -5.60
CA GLU A 39 31.34 7.74 -4.22
C GLU A 39 31.39 8.94 -3.27
N VAL A 40 30.27 9.21 -2.60
CA VAL A 40 30.23 10.15 -1.46
C VAL A 40 30.57 9.33 -0.23
N ASP A 41 31.77 9.54 0.31
CA ASP A 41 32.17 8.99 1.60
C ASP A 41 31.22 9.51 2.69
N THR A 42 30.30 8.66 3.13
CA THR A 42 29.55 8.86 4.37
C THR A 42 30.39 8.39 5.54
N SER A 43 31.53 9.03 5.78
CA SER A 43 32.28 8.85 7.03
C SER A 43 31.77 9.84 8.06
N GLU A 44 30.86 9.34 8.89
CA GLU A 44 30.53 9.76 10.26
C GLU A 44 29.85 11.13 10.47
N PRO A 45 28.87 11.20 11.39
CA PRO A 45 28.25 12.45 11.79
C PRO A 45 29.29 13.31 12.51
N GLN A 46 29.57 14.50 11.98
CA GLN A 46 30.19 15.55 12.79
C GLN A 46 29.22 15.89 13.92
N GLU A 47 29.52 15.38 15.13
CA GLU A 47 29.08 15.99 16.38
C GLU A 47 29.58 17.44 16.37
N VAL A 48 28.66 18.36 16.08
CA VAL A 48 28.93 19.78 16.31
C VAL A 48 28.81 19.97 17.81
N GLU A 49 29.97 20.09 18.45
CA GLU A 49 30.10 20.47 19.85
C GLU A 49 29.22 21.70 20.13
N GLU A 50 28.23 21.53 21.00
CA GLU A 50 27.62 22.63 21.73
C GLU A 50 28.71 23.26 22.61
N ASN A 51 29.47 24.18 22.02
CA ASN A 51 30.18 25.18 22.79
C ASN A 51 29.11 26.08 23.42
N GLU A 52 28.71 25.75 24.65
CA GLU A 52 28.13 26.70 25.60
C GLU A 52 29.16 27.80 25.87
N SER A 53 29.30 28.71 24.90
CA SER A 53 29.89 30.02 25.16
C SER A 53 28.93 30.73 26.10
N LYS A 54 29.28 30.68 27.38
CA LYS A 54 29.00 31.70 28.39
C LYS A 54 28.86 33.06 27.70
N VAL A 55 27.63 33.47 27.41
CA VAL A 55 27.33 34.85 27.08
C VAL A 55 27.48 35.58 28.40
N GLU A 56 28.69 36.10 28.62
CA GLU A 56 28.89 37.18 29.55
C GLU A 56 27.82 38.23 29.22
N LYS A 57 27.02 38.59 30.22
CA LYS A 57 26.20 39.80 30.16
C LYS A 57 27.16 40.96 29.94
N GLN A 58 27.44 41.27 28.68
CA GLN A 58 27.91 42.57 28.29
C GLN A 58 26.77 43.50 28.66
N GLU A 59 26.97 44.24 29.75
CA GLU A 59 26.14 45.36 30.12
C GLU A 59 25.96 46.20 28.86
N GLU A 60 24.70 46.40 28.47
CA GLU A 60 24.33 47.15 27.27
C GLU A 60 25.13 48.46 27.25
N GLU A 61 26.08 48.61 26.31
CA GLU A 61 26.92 49.80 26.20
C GLU A 61 26.04 50.99 25.81
N GLU A 62 25.45 51.63 26.81
CA GLU A 62 24.74 52.90 26.69
C GLU A 62 25.76 54.00 26.37
N PHE A 63 25.85 54.39 25.10
CA PHE A 63 26.78 55.43 24.67
C PHE A 63 26.11 56.81 24.76
N GLU A 64 26.66 57.70 25.60
CA GLU A 64 26.21 59.09 25.70
C GLU A 64 26.98 59.96 24.71
N PHE A 65 26.30 60.50 23.68
CA PHE A 65 26.90 61.49 22.78
C PHE A 65 26.82 62.90 23.38
N PRO A 66 27.96 63.57 23.67
CA PRO A 66 27.95 64.99 23.98
C PRO A 66 27.59 65.74 22.70
N LEU A 67 26.37 66.28 22.62
CA LEU A 67 25.98 67.18 21.54
C LEU A 67 26.78 68.48 21.69
N PHE A 68 27.90 68.59 20.98
CA PHE A 68 28.86 69.70 20.99
C PHE A 68 28.29 71.08 20.55
N SER A 69 26.97 71.26 20.52
CA SER A 69 26.32 72.54 20.21
C SER A 69 25.78 73.29 21.44
N MET A 70 25.95 72.79 22.67
CA MET A 70 25.47 73.48 23.88
C MET A 70 26.60 73.97 24.81
N GLY A 71 27.71 74.44 24.22
CA GLY A 71 28.83 74.98 25.00
C GLY A 71 29.83 75.78 24.17
N GLY A 72 29.42 76.94 23.66
CA GLY A 72 30.31 77.89 23.00
C GLY A 72 29.53 78.95 22.24
N GLY A 73 29.47 80.16 22.77
CA GLY A 73 28.45 81.16 22.43
C GLY A 73 28.60 81.89 21.10
N GLY A 74 27.50 82.57 20.74
CA GLY A 74 27.50 83.78 19.93
C GLY A 74 26.73 83.68 18.62
N GLY A 75 25.47 84.16 18.61
CA GLY A 75 24.83 84.50 17.34
C GLY A 75 23.30 84.57 17.31
N GLY A 76 22.70 85.54 18.02
CA GLY A 76 21.50 86.27 17.59
C GLY A 76 20.21 85.51 17.28
N GLY A 77 19.27 85.52 18.23
CA GLY A 77 17.87 85.14 18.00
C GLY A 77 16.97 85.55 19.15
N SER A 78 16.72 86.85 19.27
CA SER A 78 15.76 87.43 20.22
C SER A 78 14.34 86.99 19.89
N SER A 79 13.61 86.40 20.84
CA SER A 79 12.29 86.89 21.30
C SER A 79 11.71 86.06 22.47
N THR A 80 11.55 86.75 23.59
CA THR A 80 10.42 86.76 24.56
C THR A 80 10.03 85.51 25.36
N ASP A 81 10.45 85.56 26.63
CA ASP A 81 9.73 85.30 27.89
C ASP A 81 8.83 84.07 28.07
N GLY A 82 9.27 83.20 28.99
CA GLY A 82 8.37 82.28 29.72
C GLY A 82 9.10 81.16 30.49
N LYS A 83 9.61 81.46 31.70
CA LYS A 83 10.04 80.52 32.76
C LYS A 83 10.89 79.31 32.33
N ALA A 84 12.22 79.51 32.31
CA ALA A 84 13.18 78.42 32.39
C ALA A 84 13.20 77.86 33.83
N ALA A 85 12.49 76.73 34.05
CA ALA A 85 12.88 75.80 35.10
C ALA A 85 14.18 75.14 34.65
N ASP A 86 15.24 75.37 35.42
CA ASP A 86 16.56 74.79 35.27
C ASP A 86 16.51 73.30 35.63
N GLU A 87 15.89 72.50 34.77
CA GLU A 87 16.06 71.06 34.80
C GLU A 87 17.21 70.67 33.87
N PRO A 88 18.19 69.87 34.34
CA PRO A 88 19.25 69.39 33.47
C PRO A 88 18.62 68.53 32.38
N LYS A 89 18.62 69.01 31.13
CA LYS A 89 18.21 68.23 29.97
C LYS A 89 19.15 67.03 29.85
N GLN A 90 18.70 65.88 30.33
CA GLN A 90 19.42 64.62 30.32
C GLN A 90 19.83 64.26 28.87
N PRO A 91 21.04 63.74 28.64
CA PRO A 91 21.45 63.27 27.31
C PRO A 91 20.52 62.16 26.83
N MET A 92 20.17 62.19 25.54
CA MET A 92 19.28 61.19 24.94
C MET A 92 20.02 59.85 24.85
N LYS A 93 19.51 58.84 25.57
CA LYS A 93 20.06 57.48 25.55
C LYS A 93 19.62 56.76 24.27
N VAL A 94 20.56 56.18 23.54
CA VAL A 94 20.29 55.39 22.32
C VAL A 94 20.84 53.98 22.52
N SER A 95 19.97 52.98 22.53
CA SER A 95 20.35 51.57 22.60
C SER A 95 20.52 50.98 21.20
N LEU A 96 21.70 50.44 20.88
CA LEU A 96 21.97 49.66 19.67
C LEU A 96 21.43 48.23 19.85
N LYS A 97 20.10 48.06 19.89
CA LYS A 97 19.48 46.74 19.76
C LYS A 97 19.18 46.50 18.29
N GLU A 98 19.79 45.48 17.71
CA GLU A 98 19.43 44.99 16.38
C GLU A 98 17.95 44.63 16.39
N ALA A 99 17.18 45.14 15.43
CA ALA A 99 15.76 44.80 15.32
C ALA A 99 15.65 43.30 15.06
N GLU A 100 14.83 42.60 15.86
CA GLU A 100 14.60 41.16 15.69
C GLU A 100 14.24 40.85 14.23
N GLU A 101 14.99 39.94 13.62
CA GLU A 101 14.76 39.55 12.23
C GLU A 101 13.35 38.92 12.10
N GLU A 102 12.50 39.50 11.24
CA GLU A 102 11.20 38.92 10.94
C GLU A 102 11.39 37.61 10.16
N VAL A 103 11.29 36.46 10.85
CA VAL A 103 11.31 35.14 10.22
C VAL A 103 9.99 34.92 9.49
N ILE A 104 9.98 35.15 8.18
CA ILE A 104 8.83 34.91 7.31
C ILE A 104 8.84 33.45 6.85
N ASN A 105 7.94 32.63 7.39
CA ASN A 105 7.75 31.24 6.94
C ASN A 105 7.08 31.20 5.56
N GLN A 106 7.82 30.79 4.53
CA GLN A 106 7.35 30.66 3.14
C GLN A 106 6.88 29.23 2.79
N GLU A 107 6.43 28.46 3.79
CA GLU A 107 5.97 27.10 3.54
C GLU A 107 4.65 27.07 2.80
N ARG A 108 4.53 26.15 1.82
CA ARG A 108 3.28 25.97 1.08
C ARG A 108 2.30 25.16 1.92
N PRO A 109 1.00 25.56 1.97
CA PRO A 109 0.02 24.79 2.71
C PRO A 109 -0.24 23.44 2.04
N GLU A 110 -0.33 22.38 2.85
CA GLU A 110 -0.58 21.01 2.38
C GLU A 110 -1.87 20.87 1.55
N SER A 111 -2.85 21.75 1.78
CA SER A 111 -4.11 21.79 1.02
C SER A 111 -3.91 22.02 -0.48
N TYR A 112 -2.76 22.56 -0.89
CA TYR A 112 -2.42 22.72 -2.31
C TYR A 112 -2.11 21.38 -3.00
N TYR A 113 -1.59 20.41 -2.25
CA TYR A 113 -1.15 19.12 -2.78
C TYR A 113 -2.11 17.98 -2.46
N ILE A 114 -2.79 18.04 -1.32
CA ILE A 114 -3.59 16.94 -0.79
C ILE A 114 -4.99 17.45 -0.44
N ALA A 115 -6.00 16.86 -1.07
CA ALA A 115 -7.39 17.08 -0.69
C ALA A 115 -7.67 16.37 0.64
N LYS A 116 -7.95 17.16 1.69
CA LYS A 116 -8.42 16.65 2.98
C LYS A 116 -9.94 16.69 2.99
N TYR A 117 -10.57 15.52 3.09
CA TYR A 117 -12.03 15.39 3.11
C TYR A 117 -12.58 15.37 4.52
N THR A 118 -13.72 16.02 4.72
CA THR A 118 -14.45 15.94 5.99
C THR A 118 -15.15 14.58 6.13
N PRO A 119 -15.47 14.11 7.35
CA PRO A 119 -16.20 12.86 7.54
C PRO A 119 -17.54 12.83 6.80
N ASP A 120 -18.19 13.99 6.65
CA ASP A 120 -19.44 14.10 5.90
C ASP A 120 -19.24 13.90 4.39
N GLN A 121 -18.14 14.39 3.82
CA GLN A 121 -17.78 14.15 2.42
C GLN A 121 -17.46 12.68 2.17
N SER A 122 -16.75 12.03 3.10
CA SER A 122 -16.48 10.59 3.01
C SER A 122 -17.78 9.76 2.99
N ARG A 123 -18.77 10.13 3.81
CA ARG A 123 -20.10 9.50 3.77
C ARG A 123 -20.82 9.70 2.44
N GLN A 124 -20.69 10.88 1.84
CA GLN A 124 -21.26 11.13 0.50
C GLN A 124 -20.60 10.26 -0.56
N PHE A 125 -19.28 10.04 -0.48
CA PHE A 125 -18.57 9.13 -1.37
C PHE A 125 -19.04 7.70 -1.21
N GLU A 126 -19.25 7.23 0.03
CA GLU A 126 -19.79 5.89 0.29
C GLU A 126 -21.18 5.68 -0.30
N VAL A 127 -22.05 6.69 -0.26
CA VAL A 127 -23.40 6.62 -0.85
C VAL A 127 -23.34 6.55 -2.39
N CYS A 128 -22.39 7.25 -3.00
CA CYS A 128 -22.23 7.28 -4.45
C CYS A 128 -21.39 6.11 -4.98
N ALA A 129 -20.58 5.48 -4.14
CA ALA A 129 -19.71 4.37 -4.52
C ALA A 129 -20.53 3.09 -4.73
N LEU A 130 -20.26 2.41 -5.84
CA LEU A 130 -20.82 1.10 -6.10
C LEU A 130 -19.92 0.01 -5.49
N ASP A 131 -20.51 -0.89 -4.71
CA ASP A 131 -19.81 -2.05 -4.18
C ASP A 131 -19.61 -3.09 -5.30
N ALA A 132 -18.50 -3.83 -5.27
CA ALA A 132 -18.19 -4.86 -6.26
C ALA A 132 -19.31 -5.91 -6.34
N LYS A 133 -19.95 -6.23 -5.21
CA LYS A 133 -21.09 -7.15 -5.16
C LYS A 133 -22.29 -6.62 -5.95
N SER A 134 -22.59 -5.33 -5.82
CA SER A 134 -23.69 -4.67 -6.53
C SER A 134 -23.52 -4.71 -8.05
N ILE A 135 -22.27 -4.80 -8.53
CA ILE A 135 -21.94 -4.91 -9.95
C ILE A 135 -22.00 -6.38 -10.41
N ILE A 136 -21.43 -7.30 -9.63
CA ILE A 136 -21.23 -8.70 -10.04
C ILE A 136 -22.54 -9.52 -9.97
N GLU A 137 -23.36 -9.28 -8.95
CA GLU A 137 -24.61 -10.01 -8.70
C GLU A 137 -25.63 -9.92 -9.86
N PRO A 138 -25.88 -8.75 -10.50
CA PRO A 138 -26.73 -8.67 -11.68
C PRO A 138 -26.07 -9.14 -12.98
N VAL A 139 -24.73 -9.20 -13.06
CA VAL A 139 -24.00 -9.66 -14.26
C VAL A 139 -24.00 -11.18 -14.39
N TYR A 140 -24.07 -11.89 -13.26
CA TYR A 140 -24.25 -13.34 -13.21
C TYR A 140 -25.58 -13.69 -12.55
N PRO A 141 -26.72 -13.43 -13.23
CA PRO A 141 -27.99 -13.94 -12.74
C PRO A 141 -27.88 -15.46 -12.60
N SER A 142 -28.37 -15.99 -11.48
CA SER A 142 -28.39 -17.45 -11.23
C SER A 142 -29.12 -18.21 -12.34
N ASP A 143 -29.99 -17.52 -13.08
CA ASP A 143 -30.65 -17.96 -14.30
C ASP A 143 -30.09 -17.20 -15.51
N ASP A 144 -28.89 -17.56 -15.96
CA ASP A 144 -28.30 -17.01 -17.17
C ASP A 144 -29.14 -17.42 -18.40
N PRO A 145 -29.68 -16.47 -19.20
CA PRO A 145 -30.43 -16.80 -20.41
C PRO A 145 -29.58 -17.48 -21.49
N ARG A 146 -28.25 -17.50 -21.35
CA ARG A 146 -27.31 -18.13 -22.30
C ARG A 146 -26.35 -19.09 -21.61
N PRO A 147 -26.85 -20.24 -21.11
CA PRO A 147 -26.06 -21.21 -20.32
C PRO A 147 -24.91 -21.88 -21.08
N TRP A 148 -24.80 -21.67 -22.40
CA TRP A 148 -23.70 -22.18 -23.23
C TRP A 148 -22.50 -21.23 -23.32
N LYS A 149 -22.63 -19.96 -22.91
CA LYS A 149 -21.52 -18.99 -22.95
C LYS A 149 -20.70 -19.01 -21.67
N CYS A 150 -21.36 -19.13 -20.53
CA CYS A 150 -20.73 -19.12 -19.22
C CYS A 150 -20.88 -20.50 -18.58
N ILE A 151 -19.75 -21.09 -18.16
CA ILE A 151 -19.74 -22.38 -17.48
C ILE A 151 -19.53 -22.12 -15.99
N ASP A 152 -20.46 -22.63 -15.17
CA ASP A 152 -20.27 -22.70 -13.73
C ASP A 152 -19.14 -23.70 -13.42
N LEU A 153 -17.95 -23.18 -13.14
CA LEU A 153 -16.74 -23.96 -12.87
C LEU A 153 -16.94 -24.94 -11.71
N ASN A 154 -17.71 -24.56 -10.69
CA ASN A 154 -17.94 -25.42 -9.53
C ASN A 154 -18.77 -26.65 -9.91
N LYS A 155 -19.85 -26.44 -10.67
CA LYS A 155 -20.68 -27.54 -11.19
C LYS A 155 -19.90 -28.42 -12.16
N TYR A 156 -19.15 -27.81 -13.07
CA TYR A 156 -18.34 -28.54 -14.03
C TYR A 156 -17.26 -29.41 -13.36
N ASN A 157 -16.52 -28.84 -12.40
CA ASN A 157 -15.52 -29.57 -11.62
C ASN A 157 -16.15 -30.70 -10.81
N ALA A 158 -17.32 -30.48 -10.20
CA ALA A 158 -18.04 -31.54 -9.49
C ALA A 158 -18.41 -32.72 -10.41
N GLN A 159 -18.83 -32.45 -11.65
CA GLN A 159 -19.10 -33.50 -12.63
C GLN A 159 -17.83 -34.26 -13.02
N ILE A 160 -16.71 -33.57 -13.23
CA ILE A 160 -15.41 -34.20 -13.53
C ILE A 160 -14.98 -35.12 -12.38
N GLU A 161 -15.07 -34.66 -11.13
CA GLU A 161 -14.65 -35.46 -9.98
C GLU A 161 -15.52 -36.71 -9.79
N LEU A 162 -16.82 -36.63 -10.11
CA LEU A 162 -17.68 -37.81 -10.17
C LEU A 162 -17.23 -38.83 -11.22
N VAL A 163 -16.85 -38.38 -12.41
CA VAL A 163 -16.35 -39.24 -13.49
C VAL A 163 -15.03 -39.89 -13.09
N LYS A 164 -14.05 -39.11 -12.63
CA LYS A 164 -12.76 -39.64 -12.14
C LYS A 164 -12.95 -40.67 -11.03
N ASN A 165 -13.85 -40.42 -10.09
CA ASN A 165 -14.14 -41.36 -9.01
C ASN A 165 -14.80 -42.65 -9.52
N LYS A 166 -15.67 -42.57 -10.53
CA LYS A 166 -16.23 -43.76 -11.20
C LYS A 166 -15.16 -44.56 -11.91
N GLU A 167 -14.22 -43.92 -12.61
CA GLU A 167 -13.11 -44.59 -13.29
C GLU A 167 -12.18 -45.32 -12.32
N LYS A 168 -11.80 -44.67 -11.21
CA LYS A 168 -11.03 -45.31 -10.13
C LYS A 168 -11.71 -46.57 -9.58
N ARG A 169 -13.05 -46.59 -9.53
CA ARG A 169 -13.85 -47.73 -9.06
C ARG A 169 -14.04 -48.85 -10.09
N LYS A 170 -13.87 -48.57 -11.40
CA LYS A 170 -13.99 -49.57 -12.47
C LYS A 170 -12.80 -50.54 -12.52
N SER A 171 -11.67 -50.18 -11.92
CA SER A 171 -10.50 -51.07 -11.84
C SER A 171 -10.78 -52.26 -10.92
N ARG A 172 -10.65 -53.48 -11.45
CA ARG A 172 -10.82 -54.70 -10.67
C ARG A 172 -9.71 -54.77 -9.61
N PRO A 173 -10.03 -54.98 -8.32
CA PRO A 173 -9.02 -55.19 -7.30
C PRO A 173 -8.13 -56.38 -7.65
N GLY A 174 -6.84 -56.31 -7.30
CA GLY A 174 -5.90 -57.41 -7.53
C GLY A 174 -6.34 -58.72 -6.86
N LYS A 175 -5.83 -59.85 -7.36
CA LYS A 175 -6.21 -61.21 -6.93
C LYS A 175 -6.20 -61.39 -5.40
N LYS A 176 -5.08 -61.07 -4.74
CA LYS A 176 -4.95 -61.15 -3.27
C LYS A 176 -6.01 -60.33 -2.52
N LYS A 177 -6.29 -59.10 -2.98
CA LYS A 177 -7.30 -58.21 -2.36
C LYS A 177 -8.72 -58.74 -2.55
N ARG A 178 -8.97 -59.50 -3.62
CA ARG A 178 -10.26 -60.17 -3.85
C ARG A 178 -10.43 -61.38 -2.94
N GLU A 179 -9.41 -62.21 -2.83
CA GLU A 179 -9.40 -63.38 -1.95
C GLU A 179 -9.61 -62.98 -0.49
N THR A 180 -8.93 -61.94 0.00
CA THR A 180 -9.13 -61.44 1.36
C THR A 180 -10.54 -60.90 1.58
N LYS A 181 -11.12 -60.20 0.58
CA LYS A 181 -12.51 -59.71 0.68
C LYS A 181 -13.53 -60.86 0.76
N ILE A 182 -13.30 -61.95 0.04
CA ILE A 182 -14.13 -63.16 0.09
C ILE A 182 -14.01 -63.81 1.47
N ALA A 183 -12.79 -64.09 1.93
CA ALA A 183 -12.55 -64.70 3.23
C ALA A 183 -13.12 -63.88 4.40
N CYS A 184 -12.98 -62.55 4.36
CA CYS A 184 -13.59 -61.66 5.36
C CYS A 184 -15.13 -61.71 5.33
N ARG A 185 -15.73 -61.83 4.14
CA ARG A 185 -17.18 -61.96 3.99
C ARG A 185 -17.68 -63.29 4.56
N GLU A 186 -16.97 -64.39 4.27
CA GLU A 186 -17.27 -65.73 4.80
C GLU A 186 -17.21 -65.74 6.32
N ARG A 187 -16.11 -65.26 6.92
CA ARG A 187 -15.97 -65.12 8.38
C ARG A 187 -17.09 -64.29 9.01
N ARG A 188 -17.54 -63.23 8.35
CA ARG A 188 -18.65 -62.40 8.85
C ARG A 188 -19.97 -63.18 8.84
N ILE A 189 -20.22 -63.97 7.79
CA ILE A 189 -21.41 -64.83 7.70
C ILE A 189 -21.36 -65.91 8.78
N GLU A 190 -20.22 -66.57 8.97
CA GLU A 190 -20.00 -67.59 10.01
C GLU A 190 -20.28 -67.03 11.40
N ARG A 191 -19.76 -65.84 11.73
CA ARG A 191 -20.03 -65.18 13.03
C ARG A 191 -21.52 -64.91 13.23
N VAL A 192 -22.22 -64.44 12.20
CA VAL A 192 -23.67 -64.18 12.27
C VAL A 192 -24.44 -65.50 12.46
N GLN A 193 -24.06 -66.56 11.77
CA GLN A 193 -24.69 -67.88 11.93
C GLN A 193 -24.45 -68.47 13.32
N LEU A 194 -23.23 -68.36 13.84
CA LEU A 194 -22.88 -68.83 15.18
C LEU A 194 -23.65 -68.04 16.24
N ALA A 195 -23.71 -66.71 16.14
CA ALA A 195 -24.50 -65.88 17.04
C ALA A 195 -25.99 -66.25 17.02
N LYS A 196 -26.56 -66.52 15.84
CA LYS A 196 -27.95 -67.00 15.72
C LYS A 196 -28.15 -68.37 16.38
N LYS A 197 -27.21 -69.30 16.21
CA LYS A 197 -27.28 -70.63 16.86
C LYS A 197 -27.25 -70.51 18.39
N LEU A 198 -26.32 -69.72 18.93
CA LEU A 198 -26.24 -69.44 20.37
C LEU A 198 -27.52 -68.79 20.91
N GLN A 199 -28.12 -67.85 20.19
CA GLN A 199 -29.40 -67.26 20.60
C GLN A 199 -30.55 -68.27 20.64
N VAL A 200 -30.58 -69.22 19.71
CA VAL A 200 -31.60 -70.28 19.69
C VAL A 200 -31.39 -71.26 20.84
N GLU A 201 -30.14 -71.62 21.15
CA GLU A 201 -29.80 -72.49 22.27
C GLU A 201 -30.12 -71.83 23.62
N GLN A 202 -29.80 -70.55 23.79
CA GLN A 202 -30.14 -69.77 24.99
C GLN A 202 -31.63 -69.57 25.21
N LYS A 203 -32.45 -69.62 24.16
CA LYS A 203 -33.92 -69.54 24.24
C LYS A 203 -34.61 -70.89 24.46
N LYS A 204 -33.88 -72.00 24.26
CA LYS A 204 -34.39 -73.37 24.48
C LYS A 204 -34.12 -73.87 25.90
N LEU A 205 -33.19 -73.24 26.62
CA LEU A 205 -33.04 -73.30 28.07
C LEU A 205 -34.04 -72.35 28.73
#